data_AF-A0A962UCK4-F1
#
_entry.id   AF-A0A962UCK4-F1
#
_cell.length_a   1.000
_cell.length_b   1.000
_cell.length_c   1.000
_cell.angle_alpha   90.00
_cell.angle_beta   90.00
_cell.angle_gamma   90.00
#
_symmetry.space_group_name_H-M   'P 1'
#
loop_
_entity.id
_entity.type
_entity.pdbx_description
1 polymer ?
#
loop_
_entity_poly.entity_id
_entity_poly.type
_entity_poly.pdbx_seq_one_letter_code
_entity_poly.pdbx_strand_id
1 'polypeptide(L)'
;MTADRRLWFRNRPDCLSDPVCEGVCFDPATGETHFLGDLPALLLSVIDSEPVSVDRLTQRLTGADAIADDDRKKMIGALLFLEAAELVESRFE
;
A
#
# COMPACT_ATOMS: atom_id res chain seq x y z
N MET A 1 6.78 -10.77 -15.45
CA MET A 1 6.95 -9.31 -15.38
C MET A 1 7.09 -8.96 -13.90
N THR A 2 8.22 -8.39 -13.48
CA THR A 2 8.55 -8.20 -12.05
C THR A 2 7.74 -7.03 -11.48
N ALA A 3 6.97 -7.28 -10.42
CA ALA A 3 6.17 -6.28 -9.69
C ALA A 3 7.01 -5.12 -9.13
N ASP A 4 8.34 -5.27 -9.12
CA ASP A 4 9.33 -4.28 -8.70
C ASP A 4 9.37 -3.01 -9.58
N ARG A 5 8.91 -3.09 -10.84
CA ARG A 5 8.84 -1.95 -11.77
C ARG A 5 7.48 -1.25 -11.81
N ARG A 6 6.67 -1.46 -10.77
CA ARG A 6 5.33 -0.86 -10.67
C ARG A 6 5.39 0.40 -9.82
N LEU A 7 4.59 1.38 -10.23
CA LEU A 7 4.24 2.56 -9.46
C LEU A 7 2.86 2.34 -8.85
N TRP A 8 2.71 2.66 -7.58
CA TRP A 8 1.52 2.42 -6.77
C TRP A 8 0.86 3.74 -6.39
N PHE A 9 -0.46 3.82 -6.43
CA PHE A 9 -1.23 5.02 -6.11
C PHE A 9 -2.64 4.64 -5.65
N ARG A 10 -3.37 5.61 -5.11
CA ARG A 10 -4.77 5.48 -4.70
C ARG A 10 -5.58 6.66 -5.20
N ASN A 11 -6.56 6.39 -6.08
CA ASN A 11 -7.51 7.42 -6.53
C ASN A 11 -8.73 7.59 -5.62
N ARG A 12 -8.92 6.69 -4.62
CA ARG A 12 -10.04 6.74 -3.68
C ARG A 12 -9.58 7.14 -2.28
N PRO A 13 -9.69 8.43 -1.90
CA PRO A 13 -9.28 8.89 -0.57
C PRO A 13 -10.25 8.45 0.54
N ASP A 14 -11.42 7.89 0.20
CA ASP A 14 -12.52 7.66 1.13
C ASP A 14 -12.38 6.41 2.01
N CYS A 15 -11.29 5.64 1.85
CA CYS A 15 -11.00 4.52 2.74
C CYS A 15 -10.53 5.09 4.09
N LEU A 16 -11.48 5.20 5.03
CA LEU A 16 -11.27 5.71 6.38
C LEU A 16 -10.49 4.66 7.17
N SER A 17 -9.19 4.88 7.37
CA SER A 17 -8.42 4.15 8.38
C SER A 17 -8.67 4.81 9.74
N ASP A 18 -9.37 4.13 10.64
CA ASP A 18 -9.52 4.60 12.01
C ASP A 18 -8.18 4.39 12.75
N PRO A 19 -7.52 5.45 13.27
CA PRO A 19 -6.27 5.30 14.01
C PRO A 19 -6.43 4.54 15.34
N VAL A 20 -7.66 4.35 15.84
CA VAL A 20 -7.98 3.55 17.04
C VAL A 20 -8.16 2.06 16.69
N CYS A 21 -8.53 1.76 15.44
CA CYS A 21 -8.58 0.41 14.90
C CYS A 21 -7.50 0.25 13.83
N GLU A 22 -6.25 0.18 14.28
CA GLU A 22 -5.12 -0.19 13.44
C GLU A 22 -5.49 -1.40 12.57
N GLY A 23 -5.49 -1.21 11.25
CA GLY A 23 -5.77 -2.28 10.33
C GLY A 23 -7.24 -2.51 9.98
N VAL A 24 -8.11 -1.50 10.05
CA VAL A 24 -9.45 -1.59 9.43
C VAL A 24 -9.60 -0.54 8.34
N CYS A 25 -9.97 -0.96 7.12
CA CYS A 25 -10.35 -0.07 6.02
C CYS A 25 -11.77 -0.38 5.58
N PHE A 26 -12.62 0.65 5.53
CA PHE A 26 -13.96 0.53 4.98
C PHE A 26 -13.99 1.14 3.58
N ASP A 27 -14.41 0.38 2.57
CA ASP A 27 -14.67 0.90 1.24
C ASP A 27 -16.15 1.27 1.10
N PRO A 28 -16.51 2.58 1.09
CA PRO A 28 -17.88 3.01 0.97
C PRO A 28 -18.52 2.72 -0.40
N ALA A 29 -17.71 2.48 -1.45
CA ALA A 29 -18.23 2.17 -2.78
C ALA A 29 -18.80 0.74 -2.87
N THR A 30 -18.20 -0.19 -2.15
CA THR A 30 -18.60 -1.61 -2.11
C THR A 30 -19.39 -1.95 -0.85
N GLY A 31 -19.22 -1.19 0.23
CA GLY A 31 -19.73 -1.49 1.56
C GLY A 31 -18.91 -2.56 2.30
N GLU A 32 -17.73 -2.90 1.81
CA GLU A 32 -16.86 -3.91 2.41
C GLU A 32 -15.93 -3.33 3.50
N THR A 33 -15.66 -4.16 4.51
CA THR A 33 -14.68 -3.86 5.56
C THR A 33 -13.51 -4.83 5.44
N HIS A 34 -12.32 -4.29 5.22
CA HIS A 34 -11.07 -5.04 5.13
C HIS A 34 -10.31 -4.96 6.44
N PHE A 35 -9.87 -6.12 6.93
CA PHE A 35 -8.92 -6.22 8.04
C PHE A 35 -7.51 -6.37 7.47
N LEU A 36 -6.66 -5.41 7.77
CA LEU A 36 -5.29 -5.28 7.31
C LEU A 36 -4.34 -5.61 8.45
N GLY A 37 -3.26 -6.34 8.16
CA GLY A 37 -2.13 -6.42 9.08
C GLY A 37 -1.32 -5.12 9.11
N ASP A 38 -0.35 -5.04 10.02
CA ASP A 38 0.45 -3.84 10.27
C ASP A 38 1.08 -3.27 8.99
N LEU A 39 1.71 -4.12 8.17
CA LEU A 39 2.41 -3.67 6.97
C LEU A 39 1.45 -3.16 5.87
N PRO A 40 0.38 -3.87 5.46
CA PRO A 40 -0.62 -3.32 4.54
C PRO A 40 -1.26 -2.03 5.05
N ALA A 41 -1.59 -1.93 6.35
CA ALA A 41 -2.17 -0.72 6.93
C ALA A 41 -1.18 0.47 6.86
N LEU A 42 0.09 0.21 7.18
CA LEU A 42 1.16 1.20 7.11
C LEU A 42 1.43 1.66 5.67
N LEU A 43 1.42 0.75 4.70
CA LEU A 43 1.57 1.09 3.28
C LEU A 43 0.39 1.96 2.82
N LEU A 44 -0.83 1.60 3.20
CA LEU A 44 -2.03 2.32 2.81
C LEU A 44 -2.07 3.75 3.39
N SER A 45 -1.45 3.99 4.55
CA SER A 45 -1.41 5.33 5.17
C SER A 45 -0.46 6.30 4.46
N VAL A 46 0.50 5.80 3.66
CA VAL A 46 1.48 6.63 2.94
C VAL A 46 1.29 6.66 1.42
N ILE A 47 0.43 5.80 0.88
CA ILE A 47 0.06 5.79 -0.54
C ILE A 47 -1.10 6.75 -0.76
N ASP A 48 -0.84 7.78 -1.56
CA ASP A 48 -1.78 8.80 -1.97
C ASP A 48 -2.03 8.73 -3.48
N SER A 49 -2.58 9.80 -4.06
CA SER A 49 -2.86 9.87 -5.49
C SER A 49 -1.60 9.98 -6.36
N GLU A 50 -0.42 10.27 -5.80
CA GLU A 50 0.83 10.35 -6.56
C GLU A 50 1.42 8.95 -6.77
N PRO A 51 1.68 8.51 -8.03
CA PRO A 51 2.30 7.22 -8.30
C PRO A 51 3.72 7.11 -7.73
N VAL A 52 3.94 6.15 -6.85
CA VAL A 52 5.22 5.96 -6.13
C VAL A 52 5.81 4.57 -6.32
N SER A 53 7.13 4.49 -6.41
CA SER A 53 7.87 3.23 -6.45
C SER A 53 8.04 2.62 -5.06
N VAL A 54 8.40 1.33 -5.00
CA VAL A 54 8.76 0.65 -3.74
C VAL A 54 9.90 1.39 -3.04
N ASP A 55 10.92 1.86 -3.76
CA ASP A 55 12.05 2.60 -3.19
C ASP A 55 11.61 3.88 -2.50
N ARG A 56 10.69 4.63 -3.14
CA ARG A 56 10.13 5.85 -2.54
C ARG A 56 9.27 5.54 -1.32
N LEU A 57 8.50 4.46 -1.35
CA LEU A 57 7.73 4.01 -0.20
C LEU A 57 8.63 3.60 0.96
N THR A 58 9.70 2.86 0.68
CA THR A 58 10.72 2.50 1.66
C THR A 58 11.31 3.76 2.30
N GLN A 59 11.74 4.72 1.48
CA GLN A 59 12.29 5.98 1.97
C GLN A 59 11.29 6.77 2.82
N ARG A 60 10.01 6.82 2.43
CA ARG A 60 8.94 7.47 3.21
C ARG A 60 8.70 6.80 4.57
N LEU A 61 8.76 5.47 4.63
CA LEU A 61 8.42 4.69 5.83
C LEU A 61 9.58 4.54 6.82
N THR A 62 10.80 4.36 6.33
CA THR A 62 11.96 4.03 7.18
C THR A 62 13.04 5.10 7.16
N GLY A 63 12.99 6.04 6.22
CA GLY A 63 14.07 6.99 5.96
C GLY A 63 15.29 6.38 5.27
N ALA A 64 15.27 5.08 4.96
CA ALA A 64 16.39 4.40 4.32
C ALA A 64 16.29 4.46 2.79
N ASP A 65 17.44 4.57 2.13
CA ASP A 65 17.53 4.53 0.67
C ASP A 65 17.44 3.10 0.10
N ALA A 66 17.61 2.08 0.96
CA ALA A 66 17.51 0.67 0.59
C ALA A 66 17.06 -0.19 1.78
N ILE A 67 16.42 -1.31 1.47
CA ILE A 67 16.05 -2.39 2.41
C ILE A 67 16.55 -3.73 1.90
N ALA A 68 16.64 -4.71 2.80
CA ALA A 68 16.99 -6.07 2.44
C ALA A 68 15.97 -6.67 1.44
N ASP A 69 16.44 -7.53 0.53
CA ASP A 69 15.61 -8.16 -0.50
C ASP A 69 14.38 -8.88 0.07
N ASP A 70 14.50 -9.49 1.25
CA ASP A 70 13.38 -10.19 1.88
C ASP A 70 12.31 -9.24 2.40
N ASP A 71 12.69 -8.06 2.90
CA ASP A 71 11.72 -7.03 3.30
C ASP A 71 11.10 -6.35 2.07
N ARG A 72 11.87 -6.17 1.00
CA ARG A 72 11.34 -5.73 -0.30
C ARG A 72 10.27 -6.69 -0.81
N LYS A 73 10.51 -8.01 -0.77
CA LYS A 73 9.51 -9.03 -1.17
C LYS A 73 8.26 -8.94 -0.31
N LYS A 74 8.38 -8.72 1.00
CA LYS A 74 7.22 -8.54 1.90
C LYS A 74 6.42 -7.29 1.53
N MET A 75 7.10 -6.16 1.27
CA MET A 75 6.43 -4.93 0.82
C MET A 75 5.68 -5.14 -0.49
N ILE A 76 6.31 -5.75 -1.49
CA ILE A 76 5.67 -6.07 -2.77
C ILE A 76 4.47 -7.01 -2.56
N GLY A 77 4.61 -8.03 -1.71
CA GLY A 77 3.51 -8.94 -1.37
C GLY A 77 2.33 -8.22 -0.73
N ALA A 78 2.59 -7.28 0.19
CA ALA A 78 1.56 -6.46 0.81
C ALA A 78 0.88 -5.51 -0.19
N LEU A 79 1.64 -4.91 -1.12
CA LEU A 79 1.11 -4.05 -2.18
C LEU A 79 0.20 -4.83 -3.15
N LEU A 80 0.62 -6.03 -3.55
CA LEU A 80 -0.20 -6.92 -4.38
C LEU A 80 -1.48 -7.35 -3.66
N PHE A 81 -1.40 -7.59 -2.33
CA PHE A 81 -2.59 -7.87 -1.52
C PHE A 81 -3.56 -6.68 -1.50
N LEU A 82 -3.06 -5.46 -1.29
CA LEU A 82 -3.88 -4.25 -1.31
C LEU A 82 -4.50 -4.00 -2.70
N GLU A 83 -3.77 -4.28 -3.78
CA GLU A 83 -4.29 -4.17 -5.15
C GLU A 83 -5.37 -5.20 -5.45
N ALA A 84 -5.20 -6.45 -4.99
CA ALA A 84 -6.21 -7.49 -5.12
C ALA A 84 -7.50 -7.17 -4.33
N ALA A 85 -7.39 -6.37 -3.27
CA ALA A 85 -8.51 -5.85 -2.49
C ALA A 85 -9.06 -4.51 -3.03
N GLU A 86 -8.61 -4.05 -4.20
CA GLU A 86 -9.00 -2.78 -4.83
C GLU A 86 -8.73 -1.52 -3.97
N LEU A 87 -7.85 -1.61 -2.97
CA LEU A 87 -7.50 -0.51 -2.06
C LEU A 87 -6.41 0.40 -2.63
N VAL A 88 -5.57 -0.14 -3.52
CA VAL A 88 -4.54 0.59 -4.27
C VAL A 88 -4.54 0.13 -5.72
N GLU A 89 -4.00 0.96 -6.59
CA GLU A 89 -3.83 0.69 -8.01
C GLU A 89 -2.34 0.67 -8.36
N SER A 90 -1.98 -0.04 -9.45
CA SER A 90 -0.61 -0.02 -9.95
C SER A 90 -0.54 0.17 -11.46
N ARG A 91 0.58 0.74 -11.92
CA ARG A 91 0.95 0.84 -13.34
C ARG A 91 2.43 0.55 -13.52
N PHE A 92 2.83 0.14 -14.72
CA PHE A 92 4.25 -0.02 -15.03
C PHE A 92 4.90 1.34 -15.28
N GLU A 93 6.14 1.46 -14.82
CA GLU A 93 7.07 2.53 -15.22
C GLU A 93 7.57 2.34 -16.66
#